data_AF-A0A9E2JI82-F1
#
_entry.id   AF-A0A9E2JI82-F1
#
_cell.length_a   1.000
_cell.length_b   1.000
_cell.length_c   1.000
_cell.angle_alpha   90.00
_cell.angle_beta   90.00
_cell.angle_gamma   90.00
#
_symmetry.space_group_name_H-M   'P 1'
#
loop_
_entity.id
_entity.type
_entity.pdbx_description
1 polymer ?
#
loop_
_entity_poly.entity_id
_entity_poly.type
_entity_poly.pdbx_seq_one_letter_code
_entity_poly.pdbx_strand_id
1 'polypeptide(L)'
;MSRAAFSRQKGTGALVVATGFRHYEPFIGEYGYGRRPEVVTLPDFIRLLDRSDGGEFLVHNGRPVRSAALIHCVGSRRIPGVNDAPEGRRQNEYCSRVCCTASLQAAIEFKKKFPDTVLYELYRDIRAYGRGHEDYYLEAGRNQVIFARFTPEAPPVVDSADDEESALKIIVSDTLLGGEQLDIPVDLVVLAVGMEADHASSLVEMFKLPVGADHFLLEVHPKLRPVEVAVTGVFLAGTSQAPMDITESTSAASAASAILTRGYVELDPFTAEIDPERCTGCGDCIGACLREGALYRVEGRDPRLAEVNPALCQGCGVCVAACPENAIELAGWTLGQYEAMVDAIVNDPSSDAAGGLS
;
A
#
# COMPACT_ATOMS: atom_id res chain seq x y z
N MET A 1 7.52 -36.93 4.56
CA MET A 1 8.97 -36.62 4.61
C MET A 1 9.12 -35.14 4.89
N SER A 2 9.51 -34.79 6.11
CA SER A 2 9.67 -33.41 6.57
C SER A 2 10.84 -32.76 5.83
N ARG A 3 10.59 -31.67 5.08
CA ARG A 3 11.66 -30.83 4.55
C ARG A 3 12.35 -30.19 5.76
N ALA A 4 13.61 -30.57 6.01
CA ALA A 4 14.42 -29.90 7.01
C ALA A 4 14.44 -28.40 6.68
N ALA A 5 13.92 -27.58 7.60
CA ALA A 5 13.93 -26.14 7.46
C ALA A 5 15.40 -25.67 7.50
N PHE A 6 15.91 -25.24 6.36
CA PHE A 6 17.23 -24.63 6.28
C PHE A 6 17.15 -23.23 6.91
N SER A 7 17.73 -23.05 8.09
CA SER A 7 17.84 -21.74 8.74
C SER A 7 19.24 -21.15 8.49
N ARG A 8 19.30 -19.86 8.19
CA ARG A 8 20.55 -19.11 8.02
C ARG A 8 20.47 -17.82 8.82
N GLN A 9 21.43 -17.60 9.72
CA GLN A 9 21.52 -16.37 10.49
C GLN A 9 22.44 -15.37 9.79
N LYS A 10 21.99 -14.11 9.70
CA LYS A 10 22.74 -12.99 9.11
C LYS A 10 22.55 -11.76 10.00
N GLY A 11 23.65 -11.16 10.44
CA GLY A 11 23.63 -9.86 11.09
C GLY A 11 23.38 -8.76 10.05
N THR A 12 22.35 -7.95 10.26
CA THR A 12 21.97 -6.84 9.38
C THR A 12 21.64 -5.61 10.21
N GLY A 13 22.12 -4.43 9.81
CA GLY A 13 21.83 -3.16 10.49
C GLY A 13 20.51 -2.51 10.07
N ALA A 14 19.97 -2.88 8.90
CA ALA A 14 18.73 -2.36 8.39
C ALA A 14 18.02 -3.37 7.49
N LEU A 15 16.72 -3.17 7.32
CA LEU A 15 15.85 -3.96 6.47
C LEU A 15 15.06 -3.04 5.53
N VAL A 16 15.03 -3.36 4.24
CA VAL A 16 14.20 -2.65 3.26
C VAL A 16 13.06 -3.58 2.84
N VAL A 17 11.83 -3.16 3.08
CA VAL A 17 10.63 -3.87 2.64
C VAL A 17 10.28 -3.38 1.24
N ALA A 18 10.44 -4.27 0.26
CA ALA A 18 10.14 -4.04 -1.14
C ALA A 18 9.38 -5.24 -1.73
N THR A 19 8.37 -5.73 -0.99
CA THR A 19 7.63 -6.96 -1.38
C THR A 19 6.70 -6.75 -2.57
N GLY A 20 6.53 -5.51 -3.01
CA GLY A 20 5.72 -5.18 -4.17
C GLY A 20 4.24 -5.16 -3.86
N PHE A 21 3.44 -5.54 -4.85
CA PHE A 21 1.98 -5.54 -4.84
C PHE A 21 1.47 -6.79 -5.55
N ARG A 22 0.18 -7.06 -5.40
CA ARG A 22 -0.56 -8.05 -6.19
C ARG A 22 -1.65 -7.36 -6.97
N HIS A 23 -1.99 -7.88 -8.14
CA HIS A 23 -3.14 -7.37 -8.88
C HIS A 23 -4.44 -7.66 -8.11
N TYR A 24 -5.37 -6.71 -8.14
CA TYR A 24 -6.74 -6.98 -7.75
C TYR A 24 -7.28 -8.11 -8.63
N GLU A 25 -7.84 -9.13 -7.99
CA GLU A 25 -8.47 -10.25 -8.67
C GLU A 25 -9.99 -10.03 -8.69
N PRO A 26 -10.62 -9.81 -9.85
CA PRO A 26 -12.06 -9.64 -9.91
C PRO A 26 -12.80 -10.89 -9.42
N PHE A 27 -13.96 -10.70 -8.77
CA PHE A 27 -14.77 -11.85 -8.35
C PHE A 27 -15.53 -12.45 -9.54
N ILE A 28 -15.97 -13.72 -9.40
CA ILE A 28 -16.70 -14.41 -10.47
C ILE A 28 -18.00 -13.65 -10.79
N GLY A 29 -18.09 -13.15 -12.02
CA GLY A 29 -19.21 -12.36 -12.54
C GLY A 29 -18.96 -10.84 -12.54
N GLU A 30 -17.89 -10.33 -11.93
CA GLU A 30 -17.54 -8.90 -11.99
C GLU A 30 -17.27 -8.50 -13.45
N TYR A 31 -18.16 -7.70 -14.05
CA TYR A 31 -18.17 -7.41 -15.49
C TYR A 31 -18.08 -8.69 -16.38
N GLY A 32 -18.60 -9.82 -15.89
CA GLY A 32 -18.54 -11.11 -16.58
C GLY A 32 -17.25 -11.93 -16.36
N TYR A 33 -16.29 -11.44 -15.57
CA TYR A 33 -15.03 -12.12 -15.29
C TYR A 33 -15.25 -13.54 -14.72
N GLY A 34 -14.48 -14.51 -15.20
CA GLY A 34 -14.58 -15.92 -14.78
C GLY A 34 -15.83 -16.67 -15.29
N ARG A 35 -16.84 -15.95 -15.82
CA ARG A 35 -18.01 -16.56 -16.49
C ARG A 35 -17.88 -16.54 -18.00
N ARG A 36 -17.24 -15.52 -18.54
CA ARG A 36 -17.00 -15.32 -19.98
C ARG A 36 -15.50 -15.34 -20.22
N PRO A 37 -14.99 -16.24 -21.08
CA PRO A 37 -13.55 -16.31 -21.35
C PRO A 37 -13.03 -15.10 -22.16
N GLU A 38 -13.92 -14.31 -22.76
CA GLU A 38 -13.63 -13.04 -23.44
C GLU A 38 -13.45 -11.85 -22.49
N VAL A 39 -13.67 -12.05 -21.18
CA VAL A 39 -13.38 -11.04 -20.15
C VAL A 39 -12.04 -11.37 -19.49
N VAL A 40 -11.02 -10.56 -19.77
CA VAL A 40 -9.64 -10.77 -19.30
C VAL A 40 -9.16 -9.60 -18.45
N THR A 41 -8.12 -9.78 -17.63
CA THR A 41 -7.47 -8.67 -16.94
C THR A 41 -6.49 -7.94 -17.85
N LEU A 42 -6.18 -6.67 -17.57
CA LEU A 42 -5.16 -5.92 -18.31
C LEU A 42 -3.78 -6.62 -18.33
N PRO A 43 -3.27 -7.18 -17.21
CA PRO A 43 -2.05 -8.00 -17.25
C PRO A 43 -2.14 -9.19 -18.21
N ASP A 44 -3.28 -9.88 -18.27
CA ASP A 44 -3.48 -11.00 -19.20
C ASP A 44 -3.56 -10.51 -20.64
N PHE A 45 -4.24 -9.39 -20.90
CA PHE A 45 -4.31 -8.77 -22.21
C PHE A 45 -2.92 -8.36 -22.72
N ILE A 46 -2.08 -7.72 -21.89
CA ILE A 46 -0.69 -7.40 -22.25
C ILE A 46 0.08 -8.67 -22.64
N ARG A 47 -0.07 -9.76 -21.88
CA ARG A 47 0.55 -11.06 -22.21
C ARG A 47 0.01 -11.67 -23.52
N LEU A 48 -1.28 -11.48 -23.81
CA LEU A 48 -1.88 -11.91 -25.09
C LEU A 48 -1.32 -11.10 -26.26
N LEU A 49 -1.18 -9.78 -26.11
CA LEU A 49 -0.57 -8.91 -27.12
C LEU A 49 0.88 -9.30 -27.41
N ASP A 50 1.67 -9.53 -26.36
CA ASP A 50 3.09 -9.91 -26.46
C ASP A 50 3.29 -11.24 -27.18
N ARG A 51 2.38 -12.19 -26.96
CA ARG A 51 2.44 -13.54 -27.56
C ARG A 51 1.86 -13.63 -28.96
N SER A 52 1.15 -12.61 -29.42
CA SER A 52 0.59 -12.62 -30.76
C SER A 52 1.71 -12.43 -31.79
N ASP A 53 1.67 -13.17 -32.89
CA ASP A 53 2.60 -12.97 -34.01
C ASP A 53 2.19 -11.83 -34.96
N GLY A 54 1.13 -11.08 -34.61
CA GLY A 54 0.48 -10.11 -35.50
C GLY A 54 -0.54 -10.77 -36.42
N GLY A 55 -0.92 -10.07 -37.49
CA GLY A 55 -1.97 -10.50 -38.43
C GLY A 55 -3.04 -9.43 -38.60
N GLU A 56 -4.16 -9.80 -39.21
CA GLU A 56 -5.30 -8.89 -39.39
C GLU A 56 -5.98 -8.57 -38.05
N PHE A 57 -6.13 -9.60 -37.19
CA PHE A 57 -6.76 -9.47 -35.88
C PHE A 57 -5.98 -10.26 -34.82
N LEU A 58 -6.06 -9.81 -33.56
CA LEU A 58 -5.71 -10.64 -32.41
C LEU A 58 -6.68 -11.83 -32.37
N VAL A 59 -6.18 -13.03 -32.09
CA VAL A 59 -7.03 -14.22 -31.93
C VAL A 59 -7.05 -14.63 -30.46
N HIS A 60 -8.24 -14.68 -29.87
CA HIS A 60 -8.47 -15.13 -28.50
C HIS A 60 -9.50 -16.26 -28.51
N ASN A 61 -9.18 -17.41 -27.90
CA ASN A 61 -10.01 -18.63 -27.92
C ASN A 61 -10.51 -19.04 -29.32
N GLY A 62 -9.69 -18.84 -30.35
CA GLY A 62 -10.01 -19.19 -31.74
C GLY A 62 -10.95 -18.21 -32.44
N ARG A 63 -11.31 -17.08 -31.82
CA ARG A 63 -12.09 -16.01 -32.44
C ARG A 63 -11.23 -14.76 -32.69
N PRO A 64 -11.37 -14.11 -33.85
CA PRO A 64 -10.71 -12.83 -34.12
C PRO A 64 -11.34 -11.73 -33.26
N VAL A 65 -10.51 -10.87 -32.67
CA VAL A 65 -10.91 -9.69 -31.91
C VAL A 65 -10.92 -8.50 -32.86
N ARG A 66 -12.10 -8.19 -33.40
CA ARG A 66 -12.34 -7.00 -34.24
C ARG A 66 -12.62 -5.78 -33.39
N SER A 67 -13.25 -5.97 -32.23
CA SER A 67 -13.57 -4.89 -31.30
C SER A 67 -13.26 -5.28 -29.85
N ALA A 68 -12.75 -4.32 -29.08
CA ALA A 68 -12.45 -4.52 -27.67
C ALA A 68 -12.77 -3.28 -26.82
N ALA A 69 -12.99 -3.48 -25.52
CA ALA A 69 -13.19 -2.38 -24.58
C ALA A 69 -12.36 -2.59 -23.30
N LEU A 70 -11.69 -1.53 -22.85
CA LEU A 70 -10.97 -1.46 -21.59
C LEU A 70 -11.84 -0.76 -20.54
N ILE A 71 -12.12 -1.42 -19.42
CA ILE A 71 -12.86 -0.85 -18.29
C ILE A 71 -11.89 -0.39 -17.22
N HIS A 72 -11.88 0.90 -16.93
CA HIS A 72 -10.99 1.50 -15.93
C HIS A 72 -11.49 1.32 -14.50
N CYS A 73 -10.56 1.48 -13.56
CA CYS A 73 -10.82 1.50 -12.12
C CYS A 73 -11.42 0.21 -11.55
N VAL A 74 -11.19 -0.94 -12.17
CA VAL A 74 -11.70 -2.22 -11.65
C VAL A 74 -10.96 -2.56 -10.35
N GLY A 75 -11.69 -2.69 -9.25
CA GLY A 75 -11.10 -2.90 -7.92
C GLY A 75 -10.41 -1.67 -7.31
N SER A 76 -10.68 -0.46 -7.78
CA SER A 76 -10.12 0.78 -7.23
C SER A 76 -11.12 1.93 -7.24
N ARG A 77 -10.87 2.94 -6.38
CA ARG A 77 -11.71 4.15 -6.27
C ARG A 77 -13.18 3.77 -6.07
N ARG A 78 -13.43 2.79 -5.19
CA ARG A 78 -14.76 2.47 -4.68
C ARG A 78 -15.16 3.53 -3.67
N ILE A 79 -16.36 4.05 -3.77
CA ILE A 79 -16.92 5.09 -2.92
C ILE A 79 -17.94 4.39 -2.02
N PRO A 80 -17.75 4.45 -0.68
CA PRO A 80 -18.71 3.88 0.26
C PRO A 80 -20.15 4.33 -0.02
N GLY A 81 -21.06 3.37 -0.16
CA GLY A 81 -22.49 3.61 -0.45
C GLY A 81 -22.84 3.89 -1.91
N VAL A 82 -21.87 3.88 -2.83
CA VAL A 82 -22.11 4.08 -4.27
C VAL A 82 -21.76 2.83 -5.07
N ASN A 83 -20.55 2.30 -4.88
CA ASN A 83 -20.06 1.12 -5.60
C ASN A 83 -19.21 0.23 -4.68
N ASP A 84 -19.82 -0.14 -3.56
CA ASP A 84 -19.23 -0.94 -2.50
C ASP A 84 -18.62 -2.25 -3.01
N ALA A 85 -17.55 -2.67 -2.36
CA ALA A 85 -16.98 -3.98 -2.56
C ALA A 85 -17.99 -5.05 -2.11
N PRO A 86 -18.03 -6.21 -2.78
CA PRO A 86 -18.80 -7.35 -2.30
C PRO A 86 -18.37 -7.76 -0.88
N GLU A 87 -19.28 -8.40 -0.17
CA GLU A 87 -19.01 -8.95 1.15
C GLU A 87 -17.74 -9.81 1.17
N GLY A 88 -16.89 -9.61 2.18
CA GLY A 88 -15.62 -10.31 2.33
C GLY A 88 -14.48 -9.80 1.44
N ARG A 89 -14.70 -8.73 0.65
CA ARG A 89 -13.64 -8.08 -0.16
C ARG A 89 -13.29 -6.70 0.40
N ARG A 90 -12.09 -6.23 0.04
CA ARG A 90 -11.57 -4.93 0.48
C ARG A 90 -12.29 -3.79 -0.22
N GLN A 91 -12.66 -2.78 0.57
CA GLN A 91 -13.16 -1.50 0.06
C GLN A 91 -11.98 -0.63 -0.37
N ASN A 92 -11.54 -0.81 -1.62
CA ASN A 92 -10.39 -0.06 -2.15
C ASN A 92 -10.82 1.34 -2.61
N GLU A 93 -10.78 2.32 -1.70
CA GLU A 93 -11.17 3.72 -1.96
C GLU A 93 -10.11 4.51 -2.74
N TYR A 94 -8.87 4.05 -2.74
CA TYR A 94 -7.74 4.70 -3.39
C TYR A 94 -7.71 4.46 -4.91
N CYS A 95 -6.93 5.29 -5.61
CA CYS A 95 -6.59 5.09 -7.01
C CYS A 95 -5.30 4.26 -7.13
N SER A 96 -5.30 3.26 -8.01
CA SER A 96 -4.11 2.45 -8.29
C SER A 96 -3.04 3.15 -9.14
N ARG A 97 -3.25 4.43 -9.47
CA ARG A 97 -2.34 5.38 -10.16
C ARG A 97 -1.86 5.02 -11.56
N VAL A 98 -1.57 3.76 -11.85
CA VAL A 98 -0.93 3.31 -13.09
C VAL A 98 -1.90 2.72 -14.11
N CYS A 99 -3.11 2.33 -13.68
CA CYS A 99 -4.06 1.63 -14.56
C CYS A 99 -4.43 2.45 -15.79
N CYS A 100 -4.62 3.77 -15.67
CA CYS A 100 -4.92 4.61 -16.83
C CYS A 100 -3.79 4.61 -17.86
N THR A 101 -2.54 4.83 -17.44
CA THR A 101 -1.40 4.91 -18.36
C THR A 101 -1.01 3.55 -18.93
N ALA A 102 -1.15 2.47 -18.14
CA ALA A 102 -0.94 1.11 -18.62
C ALA A 102 -2.00 0.71 -19.66
N SER A 103 -3.27 1.07 -19.44
CA SER A 103 -4.36 0.86 -20.42
C SER A 103 -4.07 1.61 -21.72
N LEU A 104 -3.73 2.91 -21.63
CA LEU A 104 -3.41 3.72 -22.82
C LEU A 104 -2.23 3.16 -23.61
N GLN A 105 -1.17 2.70 -22.92
CA GLN A 105 -0.04 2.06 -23.58
C GLN A 105 -0.45 0.75 -24.27
N ALA A 106 -1.21 -0.11 -23.59
CA ALA A 106 -1.71 -1.35 -24.19
C ALA A 106 -2.64 -1.08 -25.39
N ALA A 107 -3.46 -0.03 -25.30
CA ALA A 107 -4.33 0.43 -26.39
C ALA A 107 -3.52 0.87 -27.62
N ILE A 108 -2.46 1.66 -27.42
CA ILE A 108 -1.56 2.08 -28.49
C ILE A 108 -0.89 0.87 -29.14
N GLU A 109 -0.33 -0.05 -28.36
CA GLU A 109 0.34 -1.24 -28.89
C GLU A 109 -0.63 -2.16 -29.63
N PHE A 110 -1.85 -2.32 -29.12
CA PHE A 110 -2.91 -3.05 -29.81
C PHE A 110 -3.25 -2.41 -31.16
N LYS A 111 -3.46 -1.09 -31.20
CA LYS A 111 -3.79 -0.37 -32.45
C LYS A 111 -2.63 -0.31 -33.44
N LYS A 112 -1.38 -0.27 -32.97
CA LYS A 112 -0.20 -0.39 -33.85
C LYS A 112 -0.14 -1.76 -34.53
N LYS A 113 -0.48 -2.82 -33.80
CA LYS A 113 -0.42 -4.20 -34.30
C LYS A 113 -1.64 -4.60 -35.13
N PHE A 114 -2.81 -4.05 -34.79
CA PHE A 114 -4.09 -4.35 -35.42
C PHE A 114 -4.85 -3.04 -35.74
N PRO A 115 -4.43 -2.30 -36.78
CA PRO A 115 -4.90 -0.95 -37.03
C PRO A 115 -6.40 -0.85 -37.33
N ASP A 116 -7.00 -1.88 -37.92
CA ASP A 116 -8.41 -1.88 -38.35
C ASP A 116 -9.39 -2.28 -37.22
N THR A 117 -8.89 -2.56 -36.02
CA THR A 117 -9.73 -2.91 -34.85
C THR A 117 -10.39 -1.69 -34.21
N VAL A 118 -11.57 -1.89 -33.62
CA VAL A 118 -12.24 -0.84 -32.83
C VAL A 118 -11.90 -1.01 -31.35
N LEU A 119 -11.40 0.04 -30.70
CA LEU A 119 -11.03 -0.01 -29.29
C LEU A 119 -11.72 1.10 -28.50
N TYR A 120 -12.36 0.71 -27.40
CA TYR A 120 -13.02 1.62 -26.47
C TYR A 120 -12.26 1.69 -25.14
N GLU A 121 -12.10 2.90 -24.61
CA GLU A 121 -11.62 3.18 -23.25
C GLU A 121 -12.81 3.70 -22.43
N LEU A 122 -13.32 2.87 -21.51
CA LEU A 122 -14.42 3.21 -20.62
C LEU A 122 -13.85 3.69 -19.28
N TYR A 123 -14.01 4.97 -18.98
CA TYR A 123 -13.28 5.62 -17.90
C TYR A 123 -14.13 6.61 -17.09
N ARG A 124 -13.65 6.96 -15.89
CA ARG A 124 -14.17 8.10 -15.13
C ARG A 124 -13.34 9.36 -15.34
N ASP A 125 -12.04 9.22 -15.13
CA ASP A 125 -11.02 10.24 -15.39
C ASP A 125 -9.76 9.55 -15.91
N ILE A 126 -9.13 10.09 -16.95
CA ILE A 126 -7.81 9.65 -17.39
C ILE A 126 -6.75 10.33 -16.51
N ARG A 127 -5.95 9.53 -15.80
CA ARG A 127 -4.92 10.03 -14.88
C ARG A 127 -3.51 9.85 -15.47
N ALA A 128 -3.19 10.67 -16.46
CA ALA A 128 -1.89 10.71 -17.13
C ALA A 128 -0.95 11.78 -16.50
N TYR A 129 -0.63 11.62 -15.20
CA TYR A 129 -0.04 12.70 -14.41
C TYR A 129 1.50 12.82 -14.49
N GLY A 130 2.20 11.77 -14.90
CA GLY A 130 3.67 11.76 -14.99
C GLY A 130 4.18 12.57 -16.18
N ARG A 131 5.46 12.91 -16.17
CA ARG A 131 6.09 13.61 -17.31
C ARG A 131 6.00 12.74 -18.56
N GLY A 132 5.39 13.26 -19.61
CA GLY A 132 5.17 12.54 -20.87
C GLY A 132 4.00 11.54 -20.83
N HIS A 133 3.28 11.41 -19.71
CA HIS A 133 2.14 10.48 -19.66
C HIS A 133 0.98 10.96 -20.54
N GLU A 134 0.79 12.27 -20.65
CA GLU A 134 -0.21 12.88 -21.55
C GLU A 134 0.03 12.49 -23.02
N ASP A 135 1.28 12.22 -23.41
CA ASP A 135 1.60 11.81 -24.77
C ASP A 135 0.95 10.45 -25.11
N TYR A 136 0.80 9.54 -24.14
CA TYR A 136 0.03 8.30 -24.35
C TYR A 136 -1.44 8.58 -24.63
N TYR A 137 -2.04 9.54 -23.92
CA TYR A 137 -3.44 9.90 -24.15
C TYR A 137 -3.63 10.50 -25.55
N LEU A 138 -2.75 11.43 -25.94
CA LEU A 138 -2.77 12.03 -27.28
C LEU A 138 -2.48 11.00 -28.39
N GLU A 139 -1.53 10.10 -28.19
CA GLU A 139 -1.21 9.04 -29.15
C GLU A 139 -2.35 8.03 -29.28
N ALA A 140 -3.00 7.62 -28.19
CA ALA A 140 -4.19 6.78 -28.24
C ALA A 140 -5.32 7.45 -29.05
N GLY A 141 -5.57 8.74 -28.82
CA GLY A 141 -6.53 9.52 -29.62
C GLY A 141 -6.17 9.60 -31.10
N ARG A 142 -4.89 9.81 -31.45
CA ARG A 142 -4.42 9.78 -32.86
C ARG A 142 -4.59 8.40 -33.50
N ASN A 143 -4.49 7.33 -32.72
CA ASN A 143 -4.76 5.97 -33.16
C ASN A 143 -6.26 5.62 -33.14
N GLN A 144 -7.16 6.61 -33.06
CA GLN A 144 -8.61 6.42 -33.12
C GLN A 144 -9.19 5.52 -32.01
N VAL A 145 -8.57 5.52 -30.83
CA VAL A 145 -9.19 4.94 -29.63
C VAL A 145 -10.38 5.80 -29.22
N ILE A 146 -11.52 5.16 -28.96
CA ILE A 146 -12.78 5.83 -28.62
C ILE A 146 -12.89 5.91 -27.10
N PHE A 147 -13.12 7.09 -26.57
CA PHE A 147 -13.21 7.32 -25.12
C PHE A 147 -14.65 7.57 -24.73
N ALA A 148 -15.18 6.80 -23.76
CA ALA A 148 -16.52 7.01 -23.21
C ALA A 148 -16.45 7.17 -21.69
N ARG A 149 -17.03 8.27 -21.18
CA ARG A 149 -16.86 8.67 -19.79
C ARG A 149 -18.10 8.35 -18.95
N PHE A 150 -17.95 7.46 -17.98
CA PHE A 150 -19.03 7.07 -17.06
C PHE A 150 -18.84 7.66 -15.65
N THR A 151 -19.88 7.57 -14.80
CA THR A 151 -19.82 8.00 -13.38
C THR A 151 -19.82 6.78 -12.46
N PRO A 152 -19.26 6.86 -11.23
CA PRO A 152 -19.24 5.71 -10.32
C PRO A 152 -20.64 5.17 -9.95
N GLU A 153 -21.68 6.00 -10.02
CA GLU A 153 -23.08 5.62 -9.78
C GLU A 153 -23.68 4.78 -10.93
N ALA A 154 -23.13 4.92 -12.14
CA ALA A 154 -23.57 4.22 -13.35
C ALA A 154 -22.38 3.54 -14.05
N PRO A 155 -21.76 2.52 -13.44
CA PRO A 155 -20.67 1.78 -14.05
C PRO A 155 -21.16 1.01 -15.29
N PRO A 156 -20.26 0.68 -16.25
CA PRO A 156 -20.63 -0.12 -17.41
C PRO A 156 -21.21 -1.48 -17.00
N VAL A 157 -22.21 -1.96 -17.73
CA VAL A 157 -22.75 -3.31 -17.55
C VAL A 157 -22.30 -4.17 -18.72
N VAL A 158 -21.75 -5.36 -18.44
CA VAL A 158 -21.28 -6.30 -19.46
C VAL A 158 -22.17 -7.54 -19.46
N ASP A 159 -22.71 -7.88 -20.63
CA ASP A 159 -23.54 -9.07 -20.84
C ASP A 159 -23.12 -9.83 -22.11
N SER A 160 -23.72 -10.99 -22.37
CA SER A 160 -23.63 -11.61 -23.71
C SER A 160 -24.28 -10.72 -24.75
N ALA A 161 -23.66 -10.68 -25.93
CA ALA A 161 -24.37 -10.24 -27.11
C ALA A 161 -25.33 -11.35 -27.59
N ASP A 162 -26.49 -10.95 -28.09
CA ASP A 162 -27.39 -11.80 -28.87
C ASP A 162 -26.92 -11.96 -30.34
N ASP A 163 -25.82 -11.28 -30.69
CA ASP A 163 -25.23 -11.20 -32.02
C ASP A 163 -24.23 -12.36 -32.23
N GLU A 164 -24.21 -12.95 -33.43
CA GLU A 164 -23.20 -13.95 -33.82
C GLU A 164 -21.83 -13.31 -34.11
N GLU A 165 -21.78 -12.01 -34.44
CA GLU A 165 -20.54 -11.32 -34.82
C GLU A 165 -19.70 -10.84 -33.63
N SER A 166 -20.32 -10.62 -32.47
CA SER A 166 -19.67 -10.12 -31.24
C SER A 166 -19.93 -11.06 -30.08
N ALA A 167 -18.95 -11.23 -29.19
CA ALA A 167 -19.11 -12.12 -28.03
C ALA A 167 -19.88 -11.48 -26.87
N LEU A 168 -19.74 -10.16 -26.71
CA LEU A 168 -20.20 -9.41 -25.54
C LEU A 168 -20.89 -8.12 -25.95
N LYS A 169 -21.78 -7.63 -25.09
CA LYS A 169 -22.41 -6.31 -25.19
C LYS A 169 -22.11 -5.52 -23.92
N ILE A 170 -21.66 -4.28 -24.08
CA ILE A 170 -21.47 -3.34 -22.98
C ILE A 170 -22.52 -2.25 -23.07
N ILE A 171 -23.14 -1.96 -21.94
CA ILE A 171 -24.09 -0.88 -21.77
C ILE A 171 -23.45 0.17 -20.87
N VAL A 172 -23.29 1.40 -21.37
CA VAL A 172 -22.66 2.49 -20.61
C VAL A 172 -23.31 3.82 -20.90
N SER A 173 -23.49 4.67 -19.89
CA SER A 173 -23.95 6.04 -20.06
C SER A 173 -22.76 6.99 -20.21
N ASP A 174 -22.64 7.64 -21.37
CA ASP A 174 -21.56 8.59 -21.63
C ASP A 174 -21.96 10.01 -21.20
N THR A 175 -21.30 10.49 -20.15
CA THR A 175 -21.48 11.83 -19.61
C THR A 175 -21.14 12.94 -20.59
N LEU A 176 -20.26 12.68 -21.57
CA LEU A 176 -19.88 13.66 -22.59
C LEU A 176 -20.93 13.79 -23.70
N LEU A 177 -21.80 12.80 -23.85
CA LEU A 177 -22.94 12.81 -24.77
C LEU A 177 -24.25 13.14 -24.04
N GLY A 178 -24.19 13.96 -23.00
CA GLY A 178 -25.38 14.35 -22.23
C GLY A 178 -26.00 13.22 -21.40
N GLY A 179 -25.27 12.12 -21.16
CA GLY A 179 -25.76 10.96 -20.43
C GLY A 179 -26.49 9.93 -21.31
N GLU A 180 -26.35 10.02 -22.63
CA GLU A 180 -26.89 9.02 -23.56
C GLU A 180 -26.30 7.63 -23.27
N GLN A 181 -27.17 6.62 -23.39
CA GLN A 181 -26.81 5.22 -23.20
C GLN A 181 -26.28 4.64 -24.51
N LEU A 182 -25.05 4.12 -24.45
CA LEU A 182 -24.38 3.47 -25.56
C LEU A 182 -24.47 1.96 -25.38
N ASP A 183 -24.90 1.29 -26.44
CA ASP A 183 -24.86 -0.16 -26.60
C ASP A 183 -23.66 -0.51 -27.47
N ILE A 184 -22.60 -1.04 -26.85
CA ILE A 184 -21.30 -1.26 -27.48
C ILE A 184 -21.05 -2.78 -27.63
N PRO A 185 -21.24 -3.37 -28.82
CA PRO A 185 -20.88 -4.76 -29.07
C PRO A 185 -19.36 -4.91 -29.19
N VAL A 186 -18.79 -5.87 -28.46
CA VAL A 186 -17.34 -6.15 -28.45
C VAL A 186 -17.01 -7.64 -28.44
N ASP A 187 -15.86 -7.99 -29.01
CA ASP A 187 -15.31 -9.35 -28.96
C ASP A 187 -14.52 -9.62 -27.68
N LEU A 188 -13.96 -8.59 -27.06
CA LEU A 188 -13.10 -8.71 -25.89
C LEU A 188 -13.33 -7.57 -24.89
N VAL A 189 -13.41 -7.91 -23.60
CA VAL A 189 -13.41 -6.94 -22.50
C VAL A 189 -12.14 -7.11 -21.68
N VAL A 190 -11.47 -5.99 -21.44
CA VAL A 190 -10.21 -5.93 -20.69
C VAL A 190 -10.43 -5.12 -19.42
N LEU A 191 -10.25 -5.76 -18.27
CA LEU A 191 -10.43 -5.13 -16.97
C LEU A 191 -9.11 -4.51 -16.50
N ALA A 192 -9.04 -3.18 -16.43
CA ALA A 192 -7.88 -2.48 -15.88
C ALA A 192 -7.89 -2.55 -14.35
N VAL A 193 -7.49 -3.71 -13.84
CA VAL A 193 -7.48 -4.06 -12.42
C VAL A 193 -6.49 -3.24 -11.61
N GLY A 194 -6.88 -2.91 -10.39
CA GLY A 194 -6.05 -2.17 -9.44
C GLY A 194 -4.86 -2.94 -8.87
N MET A 195 -4.08 -2.25 -8.06
CA MET A 195 -3.02 -2.80 -7.21
C MET A 195 -3.57 -2.99 -5.81
N GLU A 196 -3.30 -4.13 -5.19
CA GLU A 196 -3.54 -4.37 -3.76
C GLU A 196 -2.23 -4.66 -3.05
N ALA A 197 -2.18 -4.30 -1.77
CA ALA A 197 -1.07 -4.64 -0.89
C ALA A 197 -0.79 -6.14 -0.88
N ASP A 198 0.46 -6.50 -1.19
CA ASP A 198 1.02 -7.85 -1.11
C ASP A 198 2.17 -7.88 -0.10
N HIS A 199 1.80 -7.69 1.16
CA HIS A 199 2.71 -7.88 2.27
C HIS A 199 2.38 -9.23 2.90
N ALA A 200 3.40 -10.07 3.08
CA ALA A 200 3.23 -11.25 3.88
C ALA A 200 2.77 -10.82 5.28
N SER A 201 1.58 -11.25 5.71
CA SER A 201 1.04 -10.93 7.03
C SER A 201 2.06 -11.25 8.14
N SER A 202 2.85 -12.31 7.93
CA SER A 202 3.96 -12.68 8.79
C SER A 202 5.05 -11.62 8.92
N LEU A 203 5.36 -10.83 7.88
CA LEU A 203 6.34 -9.73 7.96
C LEU A 203 5.78 -8.58 8.79
N VAL A 204 4.52 -8.22 8.57
CA VAL A 204 3.84 -7.18 9.36
C VAL A 204 3.82 -7.57 10.83
N GLU A 205 3.46 -8.81 11.15
CA GLU A 205 3.41 -9.31 12.52
C GLU A 205 4.79 -9.45 13.18
N MET A 206 5.79 -9.93 12.43
CA MET A 206 7.15 -10.15 12.92
C MET A 206 7.85 -8.84 13.24
N PHE A 207 7.72 -7.84 12.37
CA PHE A 207 8.38 -6.55 12.53
C PHE A 207 7.48 -5.47 13.13
N LYS A 208 6.22 -5.78 13.42
CA LYS A 208 5.21 -4.83 13.93
C LYS A 208 5.07 -3.60 13.04
N LEU A 209 5.05 -3.83 11.72
CA LEU A 209 4.98 -2.74 10.74
C LEU A 209 3.60 -2.09 10.77
N PRO A 210 3.52 -0.75 10.75
CA PRO A 210 2.25 -0.05 10.65
C PRO A 210 1.65 -0.25 9.25
N VAL A 211 0.33 -0.42 9.19
CA VAL A 211 -0.44 -0.61 7.96
C VAL A 211 -1.46 0.51 7.85
N GLY A 212 -1.53 1.15 6.68
CA GLY A 212 -2.43 2.25 6.39
C GLY A 212 -3.88 1.80 6.21
N ALA A 213 -4.78 2.77 6.10
CA ALA A 213 -6.20 2.52 5.80
C ALA A 213 -6.41 1.93 4.39
N ASP A 214 -5.45 2.12 3.49
CA ASP A 214 -5.39 1.52 2.15
C ASP A 214 -4.77 0.10 2.15
N HIS A 215 -4.41 -0.41 3.33
CA HIS A 215 -3.79 -1.71 3.58
C HIS A 215 -2.34 -1.87 3.11
N PHE A 216 -1.70 -0.81 2.61
CA PHE A 216 -0.26 -0.81 2.34
C PHE A 216 0.54 -0.45 3.59
N LEU A 217 1.87 -0.59 3.54
CA LEU A 217 2.73 -0.22 4.66
C LEU A 217 2.76 1.29 4.84
N LEU A 218 2.54 1.73 6.08
CA LEU A 218 2.41 3.15 6.42
C LEU A 218 3.76 3.78 6.72
N GLU A 219 4.12 4.81 5.95
CA GLU A 219 5.28 5.63 6.27
C GLU A 219 5.09 6.51 7.51
N VAL A 220 6.19 6.98 8.08
CA VAL A 220 6.15 7.93 9.21
C VAL A 220 5.49 9.25 8.80
N HIS A 221 5.84 9.78 7.64
CA HIS A 221 5.28 11.03 7.16
C HIS A 221 5.35 11.12 5.62
N PRO A 222 4.22 11.37 4.91
CA PRO A 222 4.14 11.33 3.44
C PRO A 222 5.15 12.21 2.70
N LYS A 223 5.54 13.36 3.30
CA LYS A 223 6.47 14.33 2.71
C LYS A 223 7.90 14.30 3.27
N LEU A 224 8.05 14.21 4.59
CA LEU A 224 9.34 14.41 5.26
C LEU A 224 10.14 13.12 5.38
N ARG A 225 9.46 11.99 5.59
CA ARG A 225 10.07 10.67 5.83
C ARG A 225 9.28 9.60 5.06
N PRO A 226 9.19 9.71 3.72
CA PRO A 226 8.28 8.89 2.92
C PRO A 226 8.71 7.43 2.82
N VAL A 227 9.98 7.10 3.07
CA VAL A 227 10.52 5.74 2.93
C VAL A 227 10.86 5.09 4.26
N GLU A 228 10.42 5.69 5.36
CA GLU A 228 10.70 5.22 6.72
C GLU A 228 9.40 4.78 7.38
N VAL A 229 9.46 3.74 8.21
CA VAL A 229 8.37 3.35 9.11
C VAL A 229 8.70 3.72 10.55
N ALA A 230 7.71 3.67 11.43
CA ALA A 230 7.91 3.91 12.87
C ALA A 230 8.88 2.91 13.53
N VAL A 231 9.15 1.77 12.88
CA VAL A 231 10.07 0.75 13.37
C VAL A 231 11.50 1.10 12.92
N THR A 232 12.33 1.53 13.86
CA THR A 232 13.73 1.91 13.60
C THR A 232 14.51 0.81 12.88
N GLY A 233 15.25 1.20 11.84
CA GLY A 233 16.05 0.28 11.02
C GLY A 233 15.25 -0.44 9.93
N VAL A 234 13.92 -0.20 9.83
CA VAL A 234 13.10 -0.70 8.73
C VAL A 234 12.71 0.44 7.79
N PHE A 235 12.82 0.19 6.49
CA PHE A 235 12.55 1.16 5.43
C PHE A 235 11.62 0.55 4.38
N LEU A 236 10.96 1.40 3.60
CA LEU A 236 10.05 1.01 2.52
C LEU A 236 10.66 1.34 1.16
N ALA A 237 10.36 0.52 0.16
CA ALA A 237 10.66 0.86 -1.23
C ALA A 237 9.62 0.27 -2.19
N GLY A 238 9.26 1.06 -3.20
CA GLY A 238 8.36 0.63 -4.26
C GLY A 238 6.92 0.44 -3.81
N THR A 239 6.20 -0.41 -4.52
CA THR A 239 4.75 -0.53 -4.39
C THR A 239 4.29 -1.20 -3.11
N SER A 240 5.20 -1.57 -2.20
CA SER A 240 4.79 -2.06 -0.89
C SER A 240 4.28 -0.98 0.06
N GLN A 241 4.50 0.28 -0.30
CA GLN A 241 3.98 1.41 0.45
C GLN A 241 2.69 1.96 -0.14
N ALA A 242 2.53 1.93 -1.47
CA ALA A 242 1.36 2.44 -2.16
C ALA A 242 1.42 2.00 -3.63
N PRO A 243 0.31 2.10 -4.38
CA PRO A 243 0.38 2.03 -5.85
C PRO A 243 1.35 3.09 -6.38
N MET A 244 2.28 2.70 -7.25
CA MET A 244 3.32 3.56 -7.83
C MET A 244 3.70 3.06 -9.21
N ASP A 245 4.20 3.95 -10.06
CA ASP A 245 4.87 3.53 -11.30
C ASP A 245 6.33 3.11 -11.06
N ILE A 246 7.01 2.67 -12.12
CA ILE A 246 8.40 2.20 -12.05
C ILE A 246 9.36 3.34 -11.65
N THR A 247 9.12 4.55 -12.14
CA THR A 247 9.97 5.72 -11.86
C THR A 247 9.87 6.12 -10.39
N GLU A 248 8.66 6.12 -9.85
CA GLU A 248 8.40 6.38 -8.43
C GLU A 248 8.99 5.28 -7.54
N SER A 249 8.81 4.02 -7.95
CA SER A 249 9.33 2.87 -7.20
C SER A 249 10.85 2.87 -7.11
N THR A 250 11.53 3.19 -8.21
CA THR A 250 13.00 3.31 -8.25
C THR A 250 13.51 4.53 -7.47
N SER A 251 12.74 5.62 -7.47
CA SER A 251 13.03 6.81 -6.64
C SER A 251 12.93 6.48 -5.15
N ALA A 252 11.90 5.77 -4.72
CA ALA A 252 11.74 5.31 -3.33
C ALA A 252 12.90 4.38 -2.90
N ALA A 253 13.30 3.43 -3.76
CA ALA A 253 14.45 2.57 -3.49
C ALA A 253 15.76 3.36 -3.33
N SER A 254 15.96 4.39 -4.16
CA SER A 254 17.13 5.27 -4.07
C SER A 254 17.15 6.09 -2.78
N ALA A 255 15.98 6.60 -2.35
CA ALA A 255 15.85 7.32 -1.09
C ALA A 255 16.13 6.42 0.12
N ALA A 256 15.63 5.18 0.13
CA ALA A 256 15.96 4.21 1.17
C ALA A 256 17.47 3.92 1.21
N SER A 257 18.10 3.72 0.04
CA SER A 257 19.55 3.50 -0.06
C SER A 257 20.38 4.66 0.47
N ALA A 258 19.97 5.91 0.22
CA ALA A 258 20.67 7.10 0.70
C ALA A 258 20.77 7.15 2.24
N ILE A 259 19.75 6.66 2.96
CA ILE A 259 19.78 6.59 4.43
C ILE A 259 20.80 5.53 4.89
N LEU A 260 20.83 4.38 4.23
CA LEU A 260 21.72 3.25 4.58
C LEU A 260 23.21 3.56 4.38
N THR A 261 23.54 4.47 3.45
CA THR A 261 24.93 4.84 3.14
C THR A 261 25.58 5.77 4.17
N ARG A 262 24.81 6.32 5.13
CA ARG A 262 25.37 7.20 6.18
C ARG A 262 26.36 6.49 7.12
N GLY A 263 26.21 5.18 7.30
CA GLY A 263 27.11 4.36 8.13
C GLY A 263 26.93 4.50 9.65
N TYR A 264 26.09 5.43 10.11
CA TYR A 264 25.67 5.57 11.51
C TYR A 264 24.19 5.97 11.58
N VAL A 265 23.59 5.77 12.75
CA VAL A 265 22.23 6.22 13.07
C VAL A 265 22.28 7.02 14.37
N GLU A 266 21.46 8.05 14.44
CA GLU A 266 21.22 8.79 15.69
C GLU A 266 20.04 8.12 16.39
N LEU A 267 20.25 7.78 17.66
CA LEU A 267 19.21 7.20 18.51
C LEU A 267 18.60 8.29 19.38
N ASP A 268 17.33 8.12 19.73
CA ASP A 268 16.67 9.03 20.66
C ASP A 268 17.36 9.00 22.03
N PRO A 269 17.59 10.17 22.67
CA PRO A 269 18.30 10.23 23.95
C PRO A 269 17.41 9.84 25.16
N PHE A 270 16.17 9.41 24.92
CA PHE A 270 15.21 9.05 25.97
C PHE A 270 15.45 7.62 26.46
N THR A 271 16.63 7.34 27.01
CA THR A 271 17.00 6.03 27.53
C THR A 271 16.70 5.91 29.02
N ALA A 272 16.55 4.67 29.50
CA ALA A 272 16.41 4.43 30.94
C ALA A 272 17.75 4.67 31.66
N GLU A 273 17.69 5.21 32.87
CA GLU A 273 18.82 5.47 33.75
C GLU A 273 18.54 4.86 35.14
N ILE A 274 19.55 4.28 35.77
CA ILE A 274 19.42 3.59 37.06
C ILE A 274 20.18 4.36 38.13
N ASP A 275 19.49 4.68 39.23
CA ASP A 275 20.09 5.24 40.43
C ASP A 275 20.76 4.12 41.25
N PRO A 276 22.11 4.12 41.36
CA PRO A 276 22.84 3.07 42.06
C PRO A 276 22.63 3.11 43.58
N GLU A 277 22.19 4.21 44.17
CA GLU A 277 21.94 4.32 45.61
C GLU A 277 20.62 3.65 46.02
N ARG A 278 19.66 3.59 45.08
CA ARG A 278 18.33 3.00 45.28
C ARG A 278 18.21 1.59 44.71
N CYS A 279 19.10 1.21 43.80
CA CYS A 279 19.06 -0.11 43.16
C CYS A 279 19.46 -1.22 44.15
N THR A 280 18.55 -2.17 44.39
CA THR A 280 18.80 -3.35 45.23
C THR A 280 19.28 -4.57 44.47
N GLY A 281 19.20 -4.54 43.13
CA GLY A 281 19.59 -5.67 42.30
C GLY A 281 18.61 -6.83 42.28
N CYS A 282 17.32 -6.59 42.49
CA CYS A 282 16.30 -7.64 42.39
C CYS A 282 16.25 -8.27 40.99
N GLY A 283 16.45 -7.46 39.94
CA GLY A 283 16.50 -7.90 38.54
C GLY A 283 15.15 -7.94 37.82
N ASP A 284 14.07 -7.45 38.45
CA ASP A 284 12.73 -7.43 37.86
C ASP A 284 12.70 -6.63 36.54
N CYS A 285 13.45 -5.54 36.47
CA CYS A 285 13.60 -4.72 35.27
C CYS A 285 14.22 -5.48 34.08
N ILE A 286 15.13 -6.43 34.34
CA ILE A 286 15.78 -7.25 33.30
C ILE A 286 14.77 -8.21 32.69
N GLY A 287 13.97 -8.87 33.53
CA GLY A 287 12.92 -9.79 33.07
C GLY A 287 11.76 -9.08 32.35
N ALA A 288 11.48 -7.83 32.73
CA ALA A 288 10.43 -7.02 32.11
C ALA A 288 10.86 -6.39 30.77
N CYS A 289 12.16 -6.33 30.47
CA CYS A 289 12.65 -5.64 29.28
C CYS A 289 12.30 -6.41 27.99
N LEU A 290 11.65 -5.73 27.05
CA LEU A 290 11.30 -6.31 25.74
C LEU A 290 12.51 -6.46 24.80
N ARG A 291 13.65 -5.85 25.13
CA ARG A 291 14.88 -5.87 24.34
C ARG A 291 15.97 -6.59 25.11
N GLU A 292 16.27 -7.80 24.65
CA GLU A 292 17.34 -8.61 25.23
C GLU A 292 18.67 -7.84 25.23
N GLY A 293 19.36 -7.85 26.38
CA GLY A 293 20.65 -7.18 26.55
C GLY A 293 20.58 -5.66 26.74
N ALA A 294 19.41 -5.03 26.64
CA ALA A 294 19.26 -3.60 26.95
C ALA A 294 19.40 -3.31 28.45
N LEU A 295 19.06 -4.28 29.31
CA LEU A 295 19.26 -4.25 30.75
C LEU A 295 20.02 -5.50 31.17
N TYR A 296 21.05 -5.35 31.99
CA TYR A 296 21.90 -6.46 32.42
C TYR A 296 22.46 -6.22 33.82
N ARG A 297 22.92 -7.29 34.48
CA ARG A 297 23.66 -7.19 35.75
C ARG A 297 25.14 -6.98 35.45
N VAL A 298 25.78 -6.07 36.17
CA VAL A 298 27.20 -5.78 35.97
C VAL A 298 28.06 -6.85 36.64
N GLU A 299 28.92 -7.52 35.89
CA GLU A 299 29.94 -8.41 36.44
C GLU A 299 31.17 -7.58 36.87
N GLY A 300 31.61 -7.72 38.13
CA GLY A 300 32.83 -7.09 38.64
C GLY A 300 32.68 -5.70 39.29
N ARG A 301 31.51 -5.06 39.21
CA ARG A 301 31.06 -4.02 40.17
C ARG A 301 30.26 -4.69 41.30
N ASP A 302 29.58 -3.92 42.15
CA ASP A 302 28.59 -4.49 43.07
C ASP A 302 27.58 -5.33 42.25
N PRO A 303 27.59 -6.67 42.39
CA PRO A 303 26.76 -7.57 41.56
C PRO A 303 25.26 -7.40 41.81
N ARG A 304 24.90 -6.55 42.78
CA ARG A 304 23.55 -6.06 43.04
C ARG A 304 23.16 -4.88 42.15
N LEU A 305 23.99 -4.39 41.25
CA LEU A 305 23.61 -3.27 40.38
C LEU A 305 23.22 -3.76 38.98
N ALA A 306 22.09 -3.23 38.50
CA ALA A 306 21.68 -3.34 37.11
C ALA A 306 22.20 -2.13 36.32
N GLU A 307 22.48 -2.31 35.03
CA GLU A 307 22.92 -1.27 34.11
C GLU A 307 22.13 -1.33 32.80
N VAL A 308 21.95 -0.17 32.17
CA VAL A 308 21.27 -0.02 30.89
C VAL A 308 22.31 0.13 29.79
N ASN A 309 22.15 -0.64 28.70
CA ASN A 309 22.86 -0.37 27.46
C ASN A 309 22.05 0.66 26.63
N PRO A 310 22.51 1.92 26.53
CA PRO A 310 21.74 2.96 25.85
C PRO A 310 21.57 2.69 24.35
N ALA A 311 22.48 1.92 23.73
CA ALA A 311 22.37 1.59 22.30
C ALA A 311 21.26 0.57 21.99
N LEU A 312 20.76 -0.15 23.00
CA LEU A 312 19.69 -1.14 22.85
C LEU A 312 18.36 -0.72 23.51
N CYS A 313 18.41 0.28 24.39
CA CYS A 313 17.24 0.81 25.07
C CYS A 313 16.32 1.54 24.08
N GLN A 314 15.07 1.10 23.96
CA GLN A 314 14.07 1.76 23.11
C GLN A 314 13.28 2.86 23.84
N GLY A 315 13.61 3.13 25.11
CA GLY A 315 12.96 4.18 25.88
C GLY A 315 11.48 3.94 26.23
N CYS A 316 11.00 2.69 26.23
CA CYS A 316 9.58 2.39 26.43
C CYS A 316 9.07 2.53 27.87
N GLY A 317 9.96 2.69 28.87
CA GLY A 317 9.59 2.89 30.27
C GLY A 317 9.06 1.66 31.03
N VAL A 318 8.96 0.47 30.41
CA VAL A 318 8.45 -0.75 31.08
C VAL A 318 9.26 -1.10 32.35
N CYS A 319 10.57 -0.89 32.30
CA CYS A 319 11.45 -1.12 33.45
C CYS A 319 11.23 -0.14 34.61
N VAL A 320 10.81 1.10 34.33
CA VAL A 320 10.48 2.11 35.35
C VAL A 320 9.30 1.62 36.18
N ALA A 321 8.22 1.17 35.52
CA ALA A 321 7.04 0.64 36.19
C ALA A 321 7.30 -0.69 36.92
N ALA A 322 8.27 -1.48 36.47
CA ALA A 322 8.62 -2.76 37.08
C ALA A 322 9.54 -2.63 38.31
N CYS A 323 10.17 -1.47 38.54
CA CYS A 323 11.13 -1.31 39.63
C CYS A 323 10.43 -1.06 40.97
N PRO A 324 10.53 -1.97 41.96
CA PRO A 324 9.86 -1.78 43.26
C PRO A 324 10.43 -0.62 44.08
N GLU A 325 11.70 -0.28 43.85
CA GLU A 325 12.41 0.79 44.58
C GLU A 325 12.31 2.16 43.90
N ASN A 326 11.61 2.23 42.75
CA ASN A 326 11.57 3.40 41.88
C ASN A 326 12.98 3.92 41.53
N ALA A 327 13.95 3.01 41.39
CA ALA A 327 15.36 3.32 41.13
C ALA A 327 15.68 3.55 39.65
N ILE A 328 14.69 3.51 38.76
CA ILE A 328 14.87 3.65 37.32
C ILE A 328 14.04 4.83 36.85
N GLU A 329 14.66 5.73 36.08
CA GLU A 329 13.96 6.84 35.42
C GLU A 329 14.16 6.76 33.91
N LEU A 330 13.30 7.44 33.15
CA LEU A 330 13.47 7.62 31.72
C LEU A 330 13.98 9.05 31.47
N ALA A 331 15.14 9.18 30.83
CA ALA A 331 15.70 10.49 30.55
C ALA A 331 14.69 11.33 29.74
N GLY A 332 14.45 12.58 30.17
CA GLY A 332 13.46 13.47 29.56
C GLY A 332 11.99 13.20 29.90
N TRP A 333 11.70 12.13 30.65
CA TRP A 333 10.37 11.73 31.10
C TRP A 333 10.43 11.14 32.52
N THR A 334 11.05 11.86 33.45
CA THR A 334 11.22 11.39 34.83
C THR A 334 9.88 11.37 35.55
N LEU A 335 9.76 10.56 36.61
CA LEU A 335 8.52 10.48 37.39
C LEU A 335 8.13 11.85 37.95
N GLY A 336 9.11 12.63 38.44
CA GLY A 336 8.88 13.99 38.93
C GLY A 336 8.40 14.96 37.83
N GLN A 337 8.82 14.78 36.57
CA GLN A 337 8.29 15.56 35.45
C GLN A 337 6.82 15.22 35.18
N TYR A 338 6.46 13.93 35.22
CA TYR A 338 5.06 13.51 35.09
C TYR A 338 4.19 14.01 36.25
N GLU A 339 4.67 13.91 37.49
CA GLU A 339 3.98 14.45 38.66
C GLU A 339 3.74 15.96 38.50
N ALA A 340 4.76 16.72 38.10
CA ALA A 340 4.62 18.14 37.83
C ALA A 340 3.61 18.45 36.70
N MET A 341 3.53 17.62 35.66
CA MET A 341 2.52 17.75 34.60
C MET A 341 1.11 17.49 35.13
N VAL A 342 0.93 16.48 35.98
CA VAL A 342 -0.37 16.18 36.63
C VAL A 342 -0.77 17.31 37.57
N ASP A 343 0.15 17.77 38.42
CA ASP A 343 -0.07 18.88 39.33
C ASP A 343 -0.45 20.16 38.57
N ALA A 344 0.17 20.43 37.43
CA ALA A 344 -0.18 21.59 36.61
C ALA A 344 -1.60 21.50 36.03
N ILE A 345 -2.06 20.31 35.64
CA ILE A 345 -3.42 20.09 35.14
C ILE A 345 -4.45 20.26 36.27
N VAL A 346 -4.15 19.73 37.46
CA VAL A 346 -5.07 19.77 38.61
C VAL A 346 -5.11 21.15 39.27
N ASN A 347 -4.00 21.90 39.25
CA ASN A 347 -3.90 23.23 39.84
C ASN A 347 -4.17 24.37 38.85
N ASP A 348 -4.71 24.11 37.65
CA ASP A 348 -5.08 25.16 36.69
C ASP A 348 -6.30 25.95 37.20
N PRO A 349 -6.15 27.22 37.62
CA PRO A 349 -7.26 28.01 38.16
C PRO A 349 -8.36 28.31 37.14
N SER A 350 -8.17 27.97 35.85
CA SER A 350 -9.21 28.10 34.82
C SER A 350 -10.29 27.00 34.87
N SER A 351 -10.05 25.88 35.56
CA SER A 351 -11.05 24.81 35.72
C SER A 351 -12.16 25.14 36.73
N ASP A 352 -11.89 26.03 37.69
CA ASP A 352 -12.87 26.47 38.70
C ASP A 352 -13.88 27.50 38.17
N ALA A 353 -13.58 28.14 37.02
CA ALA A 353 -14.48 29.13 36.41
C ALA A 353 -15.66 28.51 35.63
N ALA A 354 -15.65 27.21 35.35
CA ALA A 354 -16.71 26.52 34.60
C ALA A 354 -17.78 25.84 35.50
N GLY A 355 -17.64 25.91 36.83
CA GLY A 355 -18.57 25.31 37.79
C GLY A 355 -19.75 26.20 38.23
N GLY A 356 -19.91 27.39 37.63
CA GLY A 356 -20.91 28.39 38.03
C GLY A 356 -21.93 28.70 36.93
N LEU A 357 -22.75 27.73 36.55
CA LEU A 357 -24.01 27.99 35.85
C LEU A 357 -25.17 27.34 36.62
N SER A 358 -25.68 28.09 37.60
CA SER A 358 -27.07 28.01 38.06
C SER A 358 -27.92 28.99 37.28
#